data_AF-A0A0N1AJB1-F1
#
_entry.id   AF-A0A0N1AJB1-F1
#
_cell.length_a   1.000
_cell.length_b   1.000
_cell.length_c   1.000
_cell.angle_alpha   90.00
_cell.angle_beta   90.00
_cell.angle_gamma   90.00
#
_symmetry.space_group_name_H-M   'P 1'
#
loop_
_entity.id
_entity.type
_entity.pdbx_description
1 polymer ?
#
loop_
_entity_poly.entity_id
_entity_poly.type
_entity_poly.pdbx_seq_one_letter_code
_entity_poly.pdbx_strand_id
1 'polypeptide(L)'
;MTRRLNLRQGDILVSTDYSETNWKYAFVLTADCDLWNQKFGNYLTVIPIVDANFYIENIYCSDQIQSEIDRICSRFCQLNGHSIDVDFFYEHIFTTDVEKLISRYPGVGSLSELPYLQDYRDGKINAIDALKGVCSVRNGSFDKRLRQALTTMRLEHFFLNELPSVPGLGFVALLRMPTIFDVRKVTLAATDMNHSCVGEFAYRGGSLSDGLRFAVAQAFANVFSRIGLETSFEQDRENIISIIVESHQSER
;
A
#
# COMPACT_ATOMS: atom_id res chain seq x y z
N MET A 1 -4.12 9.98 -34.58
CA MET A 1 -5.22 10.87 -34.15
C MET A 1 -5.46 10.60 -32.68
N THR A 2 -5.10 11.51 -31.78
CA THR A 2 -5.23 11.29 -30.33
C THR A 2 -6.70 11.43 -29.94
N ARG A 3 -7.35 10.33 -29.54
CA ARG A 3 -8.73 10.35 -28.99
C ARG A 3 -8.74 11.31 -27.79
N ARG A 4 -9.47 12.43 -27.88
CA ARG A 4 -9.65 13.35 -26.75
C ARG A 4 -10.62 12.71 -25.76
N LEU A 5 -10.08 11.96 -24.81
CA LEU A 5 -10.83 11.48 -23.66
C LEU A 5 -11.00 12.66 -22.69
N ASN A 6 -12.25 13.00 -22.36
CA ASN A 6 -12.58 14.07 -21.40
C ASN A 6 -12.42 13.56 -19.96
N LEU A 7 -11.21 13.11 -19.63
CA LEU A 7 -10.82 12.70 -18.30
C LEU A 7 -10.47 13.92 -17.44
N ARG A 8 -10.65 13.77 -16.13
CA ARG A 8 -10.31 14.77 -15.11
C ARG A 8 -9.57 14.11 -13.96
N GLN A 9 -8.80 14.89 -13.21
CA GLN A 9 -8.30 14.46 -11.92
C GLN A 9 -9.47 14.03 -11.04
N GLY A 10 -9.35 12.90 -10.36
CA GLY A 10 -10.40 12.33 -9.54
C GLY A 10 -11.43 11.47 -10.26
N ASP A 11 -11.27 11.27 -11.57
CA ASP A 11 -11.97 10.17 -12.25
C ASP A 11 -11.52 8.82 -11.69
N ILE A 12 -12.46 7.89 -11.59
CA ILE A 12 -12.21 6.50 -11.22
C ILE A 12 -12.20 5.66 -12.49
N LEU A 13 -11.06 5.03 -12.75
CA LEU A 13 -10.92 4.01 -13.78
C LEU A 13 -11.26 2.65 -13.19
N VAL A 14 -11.99 1.86 -13.97
CA VAL A 14 -12.32 0.47 -13.65
C VAL A 14 -11.64 -0.40 -14.69
N SER A 15 -10.82 -1.33 -14.22
CA SER A 15 -10.13 -2.29 -15.07
C SER A 15 -11.06 -3.42 -15.48
N THR A 16 -10.94 -3.86 -16.74
CA THR A 16 -11.55 -5.10 -17.23
C THR A 16 -10.56 -6.24 -17.30
N ASP A 17 -9.26 -5.95 -17.18
CA ASP A 17 -8.19 -6.94 -17.20
C ASP A 17 -7.13 -6.59 -16.16
N TYR A 18 -7.18 -7.29 -15.03
CA TYR A 18 -6.23 -7.09 -13.95
C TYR A 18 -4.79 -7.43 -14.38
N SER A 19 -4.59 -8.38 -15.28
CA SER A 19 -3.25 -8.80 -15.69
C SER A 19 -2.50 -7.72 -16.47
N GLU A 20 -3.24 -6.86 -17.18
CA GLU A 20 -2.71 -5.76 -17.98
C GLU A 20 -2.56 -4.45 -17.19
N THR A 21 -3.38 -4.27 -16.16
CA THR A 21 -3.46 -3.02 -15.38
C THR A 21 -2.74 -3.11 -14.04
N ASN A 22 -2.73 -4.30 -13.43
CA ASN A 22 -2.33 -4.56 -12.04
C ASN A 22 -3.16 -3.82 -10.98
N TRP A 23 -4.35 -3.34 -11.35
CA TRP A 23 -5.30 -2.72 -10.42
C TRP A 23 -6.72 -2.98 -10.91
N LYS A 24 -7.66 -3.12 -9.97
CA LYS A 24 -9.09 -3.25 -10.30
C LYS A 24 -9.75 -1.89 -10.47
N TYR A 25 -9.38 -0.96 -9.59
CA TYR A 25 -9.83 0.42 -9.61
C TYR A 25 -8.63 1.35 -9.50
N ALA A 26 -8.70 2.52 -10.11
CA ALA A 26 -7.67 3.52 -9.95
C ALA A 26 -8.23 4.95 -9.98
N PHE A 27 -7.68 5.81 -9.12
CA PHE A 27 -7.94 7.24 -9.10
C PHE A 27 -7.01 7.93 -10.10
N VAL A 28 -7.55 8.74 -11.01
CA VAL A 28 -6.74 9.58 -11.91
C VAL A 28 -6.11 10.71 -11.09
N LEU A 29 -4.78 10.65 -10.92
CA LEU A 29 -4.01 11.64 -10.17
C LEU A 29 -3.53 12.80 -11.04
N THR A 30 -3.29 12.54 -12.33
CA THR A 30 -2.85 13.55 -13.30
C THR A 30 -3.67 14.84 -13.17
N ALA A 31 -3.01 15.98 -13.02
CA ALA A 31 -3.66 17.24 -12.73
C ALA A 31 -4.55 17.71 -13.90
N ASP A 32 -5.66 18.39 -13.59
CA ASP A 32 -6.59 18.92 -14.60
C ASP A 32 -5.90 19.85 -15.60
N CYS A 33 -4.94 20.65 -15.14
CA CYS A 33 -4.19 21.55 -16.02
C CYS A 33 -3.30 20.79 -17.02
N ASP A 34 -2.75 19.65 -16.65
CA ASP A 34 -1.95 18.81 -17.54
C ASP A 34 -2.86 18.08 -18.54
N LEU A 35 -4.00 17.57 -18.08
CA LEU A 35 -5.03 16.94 -18.91
C LEU A 35 -5.56 17.90 -19.97
N TRP A 36 -5.92 19.11 -19.56
CA TRP A 36 -6.45 20.15 -20.44
C TRP A 36 -5.44 20.60 -21.50
N ASN A 37 -4.18 20.79 -21.09
CA ASN A 37 -3.11 21.25 -21.97
C ASN A 37 -2.40 20.12 -22.73
N GLN A 38 -2.82 18.87 -22.55
CA GLN A 38 -2.19 17.68 -23.14
C GLN A 38 -0.69 17.53 -22.78
N LYS A 39 -0.30 17.95 -21.58
CA LYS A 39 1.10 17.91 -21.08
C LYS A 39 1.50 16.56 -20.47
N PHE A 40 0.62 15.57 -20.52
CA PHE A 40 0.82 14.22 -19.98
C PHE A 40 1.23 13.18 -21.05
N GLY A 41 1.39 13.62 -22.32
CA GLY A 41 1.68 12.73 -23.43
C GLY A 41 0.56 11.71 -23.66
N ASN A 42 0.88 10.42 -23.61
CA ASN A 42 -0.09 9.32 -23.70
C ASN A 42 -0.31 8.62 -22.37
N TYR A 43 0.15 9.18 -21.25
CA TYR A 43 0.24 8.46 -19.98
C TYR A 43 -0.42 9.23 -18.84
N LEU A 44 -1.29 8.55 -18.12
CA LEU A 44 -1.89 9.03 -16.89
C LEU A 44 -1.05 8.53 -15.72
N THR A 45 -0.83 9.38 -14.72
CA THR A 45 -0.55 8.90 -13.37
C THR A 45 -1.87 8.57 -12.68
N VAL A 46 -1.96 7.37 -12.13
CA VAL A 46 -3.12 6.87 -11.39
C VAL A 46 -2.70 6.27 -10.05
N ILE A 47 -3.60 6.27 -9.07
CA ILE A 47 -3.39 5.63 -7.76
C ILE A 47 -4.32 4.41 -7.67
N PRO A 48 -3.79 3.19 -7.51
CA PRO A 48 -4.59 1.99 -7.29
C PRO A 48 -5.51 2.13 -6.08
N ILE A 49 -6.73 1.62 -6.23
CA ILE A 49 -7.71 1.53 -5.16
C ILE A 49 -8.12 0.05 -5.03
N VAL A 50 -8.17 -0.42 -3.79
CA VAL A 50 -8.58 -1.79 -3.46
C VAL A 50 -9.81 -1.79 -2.59
N ASP A 51 -10.56 -2.89 -2.62
CA ASP A 51 -11.67 -3.15 -1.71
C ASP A 51 -11.16 -3.17 -0.25
N ALA A 52 -11.93 -2.64 0.71
CA ALA A 52 -11.52 -2.61 2.11
C ALA A 52 -11.20 -4.01 2.67
N ASN A 53 -11.99 -5.03 2.30
CA ASN A 53 -11.73 -6.41 2.70
C ASN A 53 -10.39 -6.91 2.14
N PHE A 54 -10.08 -6.59 0.89
CA PHE A 54 -8.80 -6.95 0.29
C PHE A 54 -7.64 -6.26 1.03
N TYR A 55 -7.77 -4.97 1.33
CA TYR A 55 -6.78 -4.24 2.14
C TYR A 55 -6.57 -4.87 3.51
N ILE A 56 -7.66 -5.20 4.22
CA ILE A 56 -7.59 -5.77 5.56
C ILE A 56 -6.83 -7.10 5.53
N GLU A 57 -7.18 -7.99 4.61
CA GLU A 57 -6.59 -9.32 4.55
C GLU A 57 -5.15 -9.29 4.03
N ASN A 58 -4.94 -8.69 2.85
CA ASN A 58 -3.72 -8.86 2.06
C ASN A 58 -2.65 -7.83 2.37
N ILE A 59 -3.02 -6.68 2.97
CA ILE A 59 -2.07 -5.61 3.30
C ILE A 59 -1.95 -5.51 4.82
N TYR A 60 -3.01 -5.12 5.51
CA TYR A 60 -2.93 -4.85 6.94
C TYR A 60 -2.64 -6.11 7.78
N CYS A 61 -3.47 -7.16 7.67
CA CYS A 61 -3.30 -8.37 8.46
C CYS A 61 -1.99 -9.09 8.09
N SER A 62 -1.66 -9.15 6.81
CA SER A 62 -0.37 -9.68 6.33
C SER A 62 0.83 -8.97 6.98
N ASP A 63 0.88 -7.64 6.92
CA ASP A 63 1.92 -6.83 7.58
C ASP A 63 1.99 -7.07 9.09
N GLN A 64 0.83 -7.15 9.75
CA GLN A 64 0.76 -7.41 11.18
C GLN A 64 1.30 -8.79 11.53
N ILE A 65 0.95 -9.82 10.74
CA ILE A 65 1.45 -11.17 10.94
C ILE A 65 2.96 -11.22 10.71
N GLN A 66 3.48 -10.60 9.65
CA GLN A 66 4.92 -10.52 9.42
C GLN A 66 5.65 -9.85 10.60
N SER A 67 5.11 -8.74 11.11
CA SER A 67 5.67 -8.07 12.30
C SER A 67 5.66 -8.97 13.55
N GLU A 68 4.64 -9.82 13.69
CA GLU A 68 4.54 -10.78 14.77
C GLU A 68 5.56 -11.92 14.62
N ILE A 69 5.78 -12.41 13.40
CA ILE A 69 6.83 -13.38 13.05
C ILE A 69 8.20 -12.81 13.39
N ASP A 70 8.51 -11.58 12.96
CA ASP A 70 9.80 -10.93 13.20
C ASP A 70 10.06 -10.72 14.70
N ARG A 71 9.00 -10.37 15.46
CA ARG A 71 9.12 -10.24 16.92
C ARG A 71 9.43 -11.58 17.58
N ILE A 72 8.81 -12.67 17.13
CA ILE A 72 9.08 -14.00 17.67
C ILE A 72 10.48 -14.47 17.29
N CYS A 73 10.88 -14.28 16.03
CA CYS A 73 12.24 -14.55 15.56
C CYS A 73 13.26 -13.87 16.49
N SER A 74 13.06 -12.57 16.75
CA SER A 74 13.92 -11.80 17.65
C SER A 74 13.98 -12.37 19.07
N ARG A 75 12.84 -12.82 19.61
CA ARG A 75 12.78 -13.47 20.94
C ARG A 75 13.50 -14.82 20.94
N PHE A 76 13.37 -15.61 19.88
CA PHE A 76 14.07 -16.89 19.73
C PHE A 76 15.58 -16.73 19.65
N CYS A 77 16.05 -15.78 18.85
CA CYS A 77 17.48 -15.48 18.71
C CYS A 77 18.11 -15.01 20.04
N GLN A 78 17.29 -14.55 20.99
CA GLN A 78 17.72 -14.12 22.33
C GLN A 78 17.62 -15.23 23.39
N LEU A 79 17.13 -16.43 23.06
CA LEU A 79 17.06 -17.53 24.02
C LEU A 79 18.47 -18.01 24.39
N ASN A 80 18.81 -17.88 25.69
CA ASN A 80 20.11 -18.27 26.22
C ASN A 80 20.39 -19.75 25.98
N GLY A 81 21.60 -20.06 25.48
CA GLY A 81 22.10 -21.44 25.35
C GLY A 81 22.02 -22.04 23.94
N HIS A 82 21.50 -21.32 22.95
CA HIS A 82 21.47 -21.76 21.55
C HIS A 82 21.91 -20.65 20.59
N SER A 83 22.75 -20.99 19.61
CA SER A 83 23.05 -20.10 18.47
C SER A 83 21.95 -20.26 17.43
N ILE A 84 20.79 -19.65 17.69
CA ILE A 84 19.69 -19.57 16.73
C ILE A 84 19.85 -18.24 15.99
N ASP A 85 20.18 -18.31 14.71
CA ASP A 85 20.10 -17.16 13.81
C ASP A 85 18.74 -17.11 13.10
N VAL A 86 18.55 -16.04 12.31
CA VAL A 86 17.31 -15.78 11.58
C VAL A 86 17.03 -16.93 10.60
N ASP A 87 18.04 -17.39 9.87
CA ASP A 87 17.89 -18.45 8.87
C ASP A 87 17.45 -19.75 9.52
N PHE A 88 18.08 -20.16 10.62
CA PHE A 88 17.67 -21.33 11.40
C PHE A 88 16.22 -21.22 11.89
N PHE A 89 15.80 -20.05 12.34
CA PHE A 89 14.42 -19.84 12.78
C PHE A 89 13.43 -20.04 11.63
N TYR A 90 13.70 -19.45 10.46
CA TYR A 90 12.82 -19.58 9.31
C TYR A 90 12.81 -20.99 8.72
N GLU A 91 13.94 -21.71 8.70
CA GLU A 91 14.04 -23.05 8.11
C GLU A 91 13.57 -24.16 9.05
N HIS A 92 13.88 -24.06 10.34
CA HIS A 92 13.70 -25.14 11.31
C HIS A 92 12.55 -24.90 12.28
N ILE A 93 12.47 -23.71 12.88
CA ILE A 93 11.46 -23.44 13.92
C ILE A 93 10.06 -23.39 13.31
N PHE A 94 9.91 -22.80 12.12
CA PHE A 94 8.59 -22.75 11.48
C PHE A 94 8.08 -24.06 10.89
N THR A 95 8.98 -25.00 10.60
CA THR A 95 8.64 -26.28 9.98
C THR A 95 8.55 -27.43 10.98
N THR A 96 8.92 -27.17 12.24
CA THR A 96 8.90 -28.16 13.32
C THR A 96 7.63 -28.03 14.15
N ASP A 97 7.04 -29.19 14.45
CA ASP A 97 5.90 -29.30 15.35
C ASP A 97 6.14 -28.62 16.71
N VAL A 98 5.14 -27.88 17.20
CA VAL A 98 5.24 -27.07 18.42
C VAL A 98 5.56 -27.92 19.65
N GLU A 99 5.03 -29.14 19.78
CA GLU A 99 5.31 -30.00 20.92
C GLU A 99 6.79 -30.40 20.96
N LYS A 100 7.36 -30.71 19.79
CA LYS A 100 8.80 -31.00 19.65
C LYS A 100 9.64 -29.77 20.01
N LEU A 101 9.24 -28.58 19.57
CA LEU A 101 9.94 -27.35 19.92
C LEU A 101 9.91 -27.06 21.42
N ILE A 102 8.76 -27.24 22.08
CA ILE A 102 8.62 -27.04 23.53
C ILE A 102 9.55 -27.98 24.30
N SER A 103 9.68 -29.24 23.87
CA SER A 103 10.58 -30.20 24.52
C SER A 103 12.06 -29.87 24.35
N ARG A 104 12.44 -29.24 23.23
CA ARG A 104 13.83 -28.98 22.84
C ARG A 104 14.34 -27.61 23.28
N TYR A 105 13.46 -26.62 23.30
CA TYR A 105 13.80 -25.23 23.55
C TYR A 105 12.98 -24.70 24.74
N PRO A 106 13.57 -24.66 25.94
CA PRO A 106 12.93 -24.06 27.11
C PRO A 106 12.51 -22.61 26.82
N GLY A 107 11.26 -22.28 27.16
CA GLY A 107 10.68 -20.95 26.91
C GLY A 107 9.79 -20.86 25.67
N VAL A 108 9.83 -21.82 24.75
CA VAL A 108 8.92 -21.84 23.59
C VAL A 108 7.46 -22.00 24.01
N GLY A 109 7.19 -22.71 25.11
CA GLY A 109 5.83 -22.81 25.66
C GLY A 109 5.21 -21.46 26.06
N SER A 110 6.02 -20.39 26.18
CA SER A 110 5.53 -19.02 26.40
C SER A 110 5.10 -18.28 25.12
N LEU A 111 5.25 -18.92 23.96
CA LEU A 111 4.93 -18.38 22.62
C LEU A 111 3.65 -19.02 22.10
N SER A 112 2.54 -18.78 22.81
CA SER A 112 1.23 -19.35 22.49
C SER A 112 0.71 -18.95 21.10
N GLU A 113 1.27 -17.90 20.51
CA GLU A 113 0.94 -17.44 19.16
C GLU A 113 1.61 -18.24 18.04
N LEU A 114 2.67 -19.02 18.32
CA LEU A 114 3.47 -19.74 17.30
C LEU A 114 2.65 -20.68 16.40
N PRO A 115 1.69 -21.50 16.91
CA PRO A 115 0.90 -22.39 16.06
C PRO A 115 0.16 -21.65 14.94
N TYR A 116 -0.46 -20.50 15.25
CA TYR A 116 -1.20 -19.71 14.26
C TYR A 116 -0.29 -19.13 13.18
N LEU A 117 0.94 -18.77 13.55
CA LEU A 117 1.90 -18.24 12.60
C LEU A 117 2.44 -19.34 11.69
N GLN A 118 2.69 -20.54 12.23
CA GLN A 118 3.06 -21.72 11.44
C GLN A 118 1.94 -22.10 10.47
N ASP A 119 0.69 -22.16 10.94
CA ASP A 119 -0.45 -22.47 10.08
C ASP A 119 -0.67 -21.44 8.97
N TYR A 120 -0.44 -20.16 9.26
CA TYR A 120 -0.46 -19.10 8.24
C TYR A 120 0.64 -19.32 7.19
N ARG A 121 1.86 -19.60 7.62
CA ARG A 121 3.01 -19.81 6.73
C ARG A 121 2.84 -21.06 5.86
N ASP A 122 2.24 -22.11 6.40
CA ASP A 122 1.90 -23.34 5.68
C ASP A 122 0.71 -23.15 4.72
N GLY A 123 0.07 -21.98 4.72
CA GLY A 123 -1.11 -21.69 3.91
C GLY A 123 -2.38 -22.41 4.38
N LYS A 124 -2.40 -22.93 5.61
CA LYS A 124 -3.58 -23.61 6.19
C LYS A 124 -4.67 -22.61 6.61
N ILE A 125 -4.26 -21.41 7.01
CA ILE A 125 -5.17 -20.32 7.39
C ILE A 125 -4.75 -19.01 6.70
N ASN A 126 -5.72 -18.11 6.47
CA ASN A 126 -5.45 -16.78 5.93
C ASN A 126 -4.91 -15.82 7.02
N ALA A 127 -4.49 -14.62 6.62
CA ALA A 127 -3.92 -13.63 7.53
C ALA A 127 -4.91 -13.12 8.59
N ILE A 128 -6.21 -13.08 8.28
CA ILE A 128 -7.26 -12.65 9.23
C ILE A 128 -7.37 -13.67 10.36
N ASP A 129 -7.49 -14.95 10.02
CA ASP A 129 -7.67 -16.03 10.98
C ASP A 129 -6.41 -16.22 11.83
N ALA A 130 -5.23 -16.08 11.23
CA ALA A 130 -3.97 -16.04 11.96
C ALA A 130 -3.95 -14.90 12.98
N LEU A 131 -4.32 -13.67 12.57
CA LEU A 131 -4.26 -12.50 13.45
C LEU A 131 -5.31 -12.58 14.56
N LYS A 132 -6.48 -13.15 14.29
CA LYS A 132 -7.49 -13.47 15.31
C LYS A 132 -6.93 -14.46 16.34
N GLY A 133 -6.26 -15.52 15.90
CA GLY A 133 -5.60 -16.48 16.76
C GLY A 133 -4.57 -15.83 17.68
N VAL A 134 -3.67 -15.03 17.10
CA VAL A 134 -2.67 -14.23 17.85
C VAL A 134 -3.32 -13.30 18.87
N CYS A 135 -4.42 -12.62 18.50
CA CYS A 135 -5.14 -11.74 19.43
C CYS A 135 -5.78 -12.53 20.57
N SER A 136 -6.41 -13.68 20.25
CA SER A 136 -7.09 -14.53 21.23
C SER A 136 -6.15 -15.01 22.33
N VAL A 137 -4.97 -15.54 21.97
CA VAL A 137 -3.99 -16.04 22.95
C VAL A 137 -3.34 -14.94 23.80
N ARG A 138 -3.50 -13.68 23.40
CA ARG A 138 -3.00 -12.50 24.15
C ARG A 138 -4.07 -11.74 24.91
N ASN A 139 -5.29 -12.25 24.96
CA ASN A 139 -6.44 -11.54 25.52
C ASN A 139 -6.67 -10.16 24.83
N GLY A 140 -6.29 -10.05 23.56
CA GLY A 140 -6.50 -8.86 22.73
C GLY A 140 -7.78 -8.95 21.91
N SER A 141 -8.37 -7.80 21.58
CA SER A 141 -9.54 -7.72 20.70
C SER A 141 -9.11 -7.45 19.26
N PHE A 142 -9.40 -8.40 18.36
CA PHE A 142 -9.20 -8.24 16.92
C PHE A 142 -10.00 -7.05 16.38
N ASP A 143 -11.28 -6.94 16.75
CA ASP A 143 -12.17 -5.87 16.30
C ASP A 143 -11.67 -4.48 16.69
N LYS A 144 -11.12 -4.35 17.91
CA LYS A 144 -10.52 -3.09 18.37
C LYS A 144 -9.31 -2.71 17.51
N ARG A 145 -8.43 -3.67 17.20
CA ARG A 145 -7.27 -3.44 16.31
C ARG A 145 -7.71 -3.07 14.90
N LEU A 146 -8.72 -3.75 14.37
CA LEU A 146 -9.24 -3.48 13.03
C LEU A 146 -9.87 -2.09 12.93
N ARG A 147 -10.74 -1.74 13.90
CA ARG A 147 -11.32 -0.39 13.98
C ARG A 147 -10.23 0.66 14.07
N GLN A 148 -9.23 0.45 14.92
CA GLN A 148 -8.10 1.36 15.02
C GLN A 148 -7.40 1.49 13.66
N ALA A 149 -7.03 0.40 13.01
CA ALA A 149 -6.34 0.42 11.71
C ALA A 149 -7.11 1.17 10.61
N LEU A 150 -8.44 1.04 10.56
CA LEU A 150 -9.27 1.74 9.59
C LEU A 150 -9.48 3.22 9.93
N THR A 151 -9.44 3.58 11.21
CA THR A 151 -9.58 4.99 11.67
C THR A 151 -8.27 5.77 11.69
N THR A 152 -7.15 5.08 11.93
CA THR A 152 -5.80 5.64 12.00
C THR A 152 -4.92 4.98 10.95
N MET A 153 -5.38 5.02 9.70
CA MET A 153 -4.61 4.47 8.59
C MET A 153 -3.22 5.12 8.53
N ARG A 154 -2.22 4.34 8.09
CA ARG A 154 -0.91 4.89 7.77
C ARG A 154 -1.09 5.99 6.72
N LEU A 155 -0.23 7.00 6.77
CA LEU A 155 -0.30 8.18 5.89
C LEU A 155 -0.26 7.83 4.39
N GLU A 156 0.24 6.64 4.06
CA GLU A 156 0.30 6.09 2.71
C GLU A 156 -1.01 5.47 2.20
N HIS A 157 -2.06 5.46 3.01
CA HIS A 157 -3.38 4.91 2.66
C HIS A 157 -4.47 5.95 2.89
N PHE A 158 -5.51 5.92 2.05
CA PHE A 158 -6.66 6.80 2.19
C PHE A 158 -7.96 6.01 2.08
N PHE A 159 -8.80 6.05 3.13
CA PHE A 159 -10.08 5.35 3.13
C PHE A 159 -11.14 6.14 2.37
N LEU A 160 -11.87 5.45 1.50
CA LEU A 160 -13.01 5.96 0.74
C LEU A 160 -14.24 5.14 1.11
N ASN A 161 -15.33 5.80 1.48
CA ASN A 161 -16.57 5.12 1.88
C ASN A 161 -17.21 4.38 0.70
N GLU A 162 -17.13 4.97 -0.49
CA GLU A 162 -17.71 4.44 -1.72
C GLU A 162 -16.91 4.89 -2.94
N LEU A 163 -17.12 4.18 -4.05
CA LEU A 163 -16.67 4.59 -5.37
C LEU A 163 -17.89 4.72 -6.30
N PRO A 164 -17.90 5.68 -7.24
CA PRO A 164 -18.99 5.86 -8.19
C PRO A 164 -19.26 4.58 -8.97
N SER A 165 -20.52 4.12 -8.95
CA SER A 165 -20.97 2.94 -9.71
C SER A 165 -20.24 1.63 -9.38
N VAL A 166 -19.56 1.54 -8.23
CA VAL A 166 -18.88 0.33 -7.77
C VAL A 166 -19.47 -0.12 -6.43
N PRO A 167 -20.05 -1.33 -6.35
CA PRO A 167 -20.55 -1.86 -5.08
C PRO A 167 -19.38 -2.27 -4.17
N GLY A 168 -19.51 -2.03 -2.86
CA GLY A 168 -18.51 -2.42 -1.86
C GLY A 168 -18.79 -1.82 -0.48
N LEU A 169 -18.08 -2.32 0.55
CA LEU A 169 -18.19 -1.86 1.94
C LEU A 169 -17.08 -0.87 2.32
N GLY A 170 -16.60 -0.10 1.35
CA GLY A 170 -15.46 0.80 1.48
C GLY A 170 -14.25 0.36 0.67
N PHE A 171 -13.36 1.31 0.45
CA PHE A 171 -12.22 1.20 -0.46
C PHE A 171 -11.00 1.92 0.13
N VAL A 172 -9.81 1.54 -0.32
CA VAL A 172 -8.55 2.13 0.14
C VAL A 172 -7.69 2.51 -1.05
N ALA A 173 -7.36 3.79 -1.18
CA ALA A 173 -6.40 4.26 -2.16
C ALA A 173 -4.97 4.08 -1.61
N LEU A 174 -4.10 3.46 -2.42
CA LEU A 174 -2.72 3.10 -2.05
C LEU A 174 -1.75 4.20 -2.51
N LEU A 175 -1.62 5.27 -1.71
CA LEU A 175 -0.97 6.52 -2.11
C LEU A 175 0.53 6.38 -2.45
N ARG A 176 1.21 5.37 -1.90
CA ARG A 176 2.61 5.05 -2.21
C ARG A 176 2.82 4.23 -3.50
N MET A 177 1.73 3.86 -4.17
CA MET A 177 1.80 3.06 -5.39
C MET A 177 1.28 3.82 -6.62
N PRO A 178 1.74 5.05 -6.92
CA PRO A 178 1.35 5.68 -8.16
C PRO A 178 1.84 4.84 -9.34
N THR A 179 0.94 4.54 -10.28
CA THR A 179 1.25 3.80 -11.49
C THR A 179 1.04 4.68 -12.71
N ILE A 180 1.78 4.38 -13.77
CA ILE A 180 1.63 5.02 -15.06
C ILE A 180 0.74 4.13 -15.93
N PHE A 181 -0.29 4.70 -16.55
CA PHE A 181 -1.23 3.97 -17.39
C PHE A 181 -1.44 4.66 -18.74
N ASP A 182 -1.46 3.90 -19.82
CA ASP A 182 -1.64 4.44 -21.16
C ASP A 182 -3.09 4.88 -21.38
N VAL A 183 -3.28 6.18 -21.62
CA VAL A 183 -4.61 6.78 -21.81
C VAL A 183 -5.36 6.18 -22.99
N ARG A 184 -4.64 5.64 -23.98
CA ARG A 184 -5.23 5.02 -25.17
C ARG A 184 -5.90 3.68 -24.86
N LYS A 185 -5.57 3.08 -23.72
CA LYS A 185 -6.18 1.85 -23.19
C LYS A 185 -7.46 2.13 -22.37
N VAL A 186 -7.90 3.40 -22.29
CA VAL A 186 -9.08 3.84 -21.51
C VAL A 186 -10.25 4.22 -22.42
N THR A 187 -11.47 3.79 -22.07
CA THR A 187 -12.72 4.29 -22.67
C THR A 187 -13.53 5.15 -21.70
N LEU A 188 -14.49 5.94 -22.20
CA LEU A 188 -15.33 6.80 -21.33
C LEU A 188 -16.48 6.05 -20.66
N ALA A 189 -16.90 4.94 -21.24
CA ALA A 189 -17.95 4.09 -20.73
C ALA A 189 -17.65 2.63 -21.02
N ALA A 190 -18.17 1.73 -20.18
CA ALA A 190 -18.07 0.30 -20.40
C ALA A 190 -18.67 -0.14 -21.75
N THR A 191 -19.75 0.53 -22.19
CA THR A 191 -20.40 0.26 -23.49
C THR A 191 -19.55 0.61 -24.71
N ASP A 192 -18.57 1.51 -24.53
CA ASP A 192 -17.68 1.92 -25.61
C ASP A 192 -16.50 0.95 -25.78
N MET A 193 -16.35 0.00 -24.85
CA MET A 193 -15.29 -1.01 -24.93
C MET A 193 -15.63 -1.97 -26.06
N ASN A 194 -14.81 -1.94 -27.10
CA ASN A 194 -14.95 -2.91 -28.15
C ASN A 194 -14.14 -4.14 -27.76
N HIS A 195 -14.79 -5.21 -27.28
CA HIS A 195 -14.13 -6.46 -26.90
C HIS A 195 -13.34 -7.11 -28.05
N SER A 196 -13.51 -6.65 -29.29
CA SER A 196 -12.74 -7.08 -30.46
C SER A 196 -11.51 -6.20 -30.75
N CYS A 197 -11.38 -5.04 -30.11
CA CYS A 197 -10.25 -4.13 -30.27
C CYS A 197 -9.17 -4.49 -29.25
N VAL A 198 -8.07 -5.07 -29.74
CA VAL A 198 -6.90 -5.39 -28.91
C VAL A 198 -6.35 -4.11 -28.28
N GLY A 199 -6.44 -3.98 -26.96
CA GLY A 199 -5.74 -2.92 -26.21
C GLY A 199 -6.57 -2.03 -25.30
N GLU A 200 -7.90 -2.13 -25.26
CA GLU A 200 -8.71 -1.39 -24.26
C GLU A 200 -8.86 -2.23 -22.98
N PHE A 201 -8.34 -1.75 -21.86
CA PHE A 201 -8.26 -2.52 -20.61
C PHE A 201 -8.92 -1.83 -19.42
N ALA A 202 -9.40 -0.59 -19.59
CA ALA A 202 -10.10 0.14 -18.55
C ALA A 202 -11.16 1.09 -19.12
N TYR A 203 -12.12 1.46 -18.29
CA TYR A 203 -13.11 2.50 -18.59
C TYR A 203 -13.32 3.45 -17.40
N ARG A 204 -13.82 4.65 -17.66
CA ARG A 204 -14.21 5.59 -16.59
C ARG A 204 -15.51 5.13 -15.92
N GLY A 205 -15.43 4.71 -14.65
CA GLY A 205 -16.58 4.31 -13.84
C GLY A 205 -17.35 5.48 -13.21
N GLY A 206 -16.71 6.66 -13.12
CA GLY A 206 -17.30 7.89 -12.62
C GLY A 206 -16.22 8.83 -12.06
N SER A 207 -16.61 9.77 -11.20
CA SER A 207 -15.68 10.72 -10.56
C SER A 207 -15.98 10.87 -9.08
N LEU A 208 -14.94 11.07 -8.28
CA LEU A 208 -15.11 11.51 -6.89
C LEU A 208 -15.67 12.94 -6.86
N SER A 209 -16.34 13.28 -5.75
CA SER A 209 -16.72 14.67 -5.47
C SER A 209 -15.47 15.54 -5.30
N ASP A 210 -15.60 16.85 -5.52
CA ASP A 210 -14.47 17.79 -5.40
C ASP A 210 -13.78 17.69 -4.05
N GLY A 211 -14.54 17.59 -2.95
CA GLY A 211 -13.98 17.44 -1.61
C GLY A 211 -13.11 16.19 -1.46
N LEU A 212 -13.60 15.03 -1.91
CA LEU A 212 -12.82 13.78 -1.85
C LEU A 212 -11.64 13.78 -2.81
N ARG A 213 -11.83 14.31 -4.03
CA ARG A 213 -10.76 14.46 -5.02
C ARG A 213 -9.58 15.24 -4.46
N PHE A 214 -9.84 16.42 -3.90
CA PHE A 214 -8.79 17.26 -3.34
C PHE A 214 -8.17 16.64 -2.09
N ALA A 215 -8.96 15.97 -1.24
CA ALA A 215 -8.44 15.27 -0.08
C ALA A 215 -7.47 14.14 -0.45
N VAL A 216 -7.80 13.32 -1.46
CA VAL A 216 -6.91 12.26 -1.96
C VAL A 216 -5.64 12.85 -2.58
N ALA A 217 -5.77 13.87 -3.43
CA ALA A 217 -4.62 14.52 -4.05
C ALA A 217 -3.68 15.19 -3.02
N GLN A 218 -4.25 15.83 -1.99
CA GLN A 218 -3.49 16.42 -0.89
C GLN A 218 -2.83 15.35 -0.02
N ALA A 219 -3.53 14.25 0.29
CA ALA A 219 -2.96 13.13 1.02
C ALA A 219 -1.78 12.51 0.27
N PHE A 220 -1.91 12.32 -1.05
CA PHE A 220 -0.81 11.90 -1.91
C PHE A 220 0.37 12.87 -1.83
N ALA A 221 0.14 14.18 -2.02
CA ALA A 221 1.21 15.18 -1.93
C ALA A 221 1.94 15.15 -0.57
N ASN A 222 1.20 14.93 0.52
CA ASN A 222 1.76 14.83 1.87
C ASN A 222 2.64 13.58 2.09
N VAL A 223 2.39 12.48 1.37
CA VAL A 223 3.24 11.29 1.44
C VAL A 223 4.63 11.58 0.87
N PHE A 224 4.69 12.33 -0.24
CA PHE A 224 5.92 12.58 -0.97
C PHE A 224 6.64 13.87 -0.56
N SER A 225 5.96 14.85 0.03
CA SER A 225 6.60 16.05 0.59
C SER A 225 7.53 15.75 1.77
N ARG A 226 7.37 14.58 2.39
CA ARG A 226 8.20 14.10 3.51
C ARG A 226 9.47 13.38 3.08
N ILE A 227 9.64 13.14 1.78
CA ILE A 227 10.91 12.65 1.24
C ILE A 227 11.83 13.88 1.18
N GLY A 228 12.53 14.15 2.28
CA GLY A 228 13.53 15.19 2.33
C GLY A 228 14.64 14.93 1.30
N LEU A 229 15.35 15.98 0.89
CA LEU A 229 16.56 15.83 0.11
C LEU A 229 17.67 15.23 0.98
N GLU A 230 18.66 14.60 0.35
CA GLU A 230 19.82 14.09 1.09
C GLU A 230 20.47 15.22 1.87
N THR A 231 20.95 14.91 3.08
CA THR A 231 21.57 15.91 3.97
C THR A 231 22.78 16.59 3.32
N SER A 232 23.50 15.86 2.47
CA SER A 232 24.59 16.36 1.63
C SER A 232 24.13 17.50 0.71
N PHE A 233 23.02 17.31 -0.01
CA PHE A 233 22.46 18.34 -0.88
C PHE A 233 22.04 19.59 -0.12
N GLU A 234 21.39 19.44 1.03
CA GLU A 234 20.99 20.57 1.88
C GLU A 234 22.22 21.35 2.40
N GLN A 235 23.29 20.65 2.78
CA GLN A 235 24.56 21.27 3.19
C GLN A 235 25.27 21.98 2.03
N ASP A 236 25.33 21.36 0.87
CA ASP A 236 25.93 21.95 -0.33
C ASP A 236 25.17 23.23 -0.75
N ARG A 237 23.84 23.21 -0.64
CA ARG A 237 23.00 24.39 -0.90
C ARG A 237 23.34 25.54 0.04
N GLU A 238 23.43 25.30 1.35
CA GLU A 238 23.79 26.33 2.33
C GLU A 238 25.20 26.88 2.12
N ASN A 239 26.17 26.02 1.78
CA ASN A 239 27.53 26.44 1.45
C ASN A 239 27.55 27.36 0.22
N ILE A 240 26.84 27.00 -0.84
CA ILE A 240 26.73 27.84 -2.05
C ILE A 240 26.04 29.16 -1.76
N ILE A 241 24.94 29.16 -0.99
CA ILE A 241 24.25 30.40 -0.58
C ILE A 241 25.21 31.31 0.18
N SER A 242 26.00 30.76 1.10
CA SER A 242 26.99 31.52 1.87
C SER A 242 28.03 32.18 0.96
N ILE A 243 28.58 31.43 0.00
CA ILE A 243 29.54 31.96 -1.00
C ILE A 243 28.92 33.09 -1.83
N ILE A 244 27.66 32.93 -2.26
CA ILE A 244 26.95 33.96 -3.03
C ILE A 244 26.79 35.23 -2.18
N VAL A 245 26.39 35.10 -0.92
CA VAL A 245 26.23 36.24 -0.01
C VAL A 245 27.57 36.96 0.23
N GLU A 246 28.64 36.22 0.48
CA GLU A 246 30.00 36.77 0.67
C GLU A 246 30.51 37.52 -0.57
N SER A 247 30.26 36.98 -1.76
CA SER A 247 30.66 37.62 -3.02
C SER A 247 29.99 38.99 -3.24
N HIS A 248 28.76 39.19 -2.77
CA HIS A 248 28.04 40.46 -2.88
C HIS A 248 28.32 41.44 -1.74
N GLN A 249 28.91 40.98 -0.63
CA GLN A 249 29.37 41.84 0.47
C GLN A 249 30.77 42.40 0.20
N SER A 250 31.58 41.71 -0.59
CA SER A 250 32.95 42.11 -0.95
C SER A 250 33.02 43.21 -2.03
N GLU A 251 31.90 43.52 -2.69
CA GLU A 251 31.77 44.57 -3.72
C GLU A 251 31.26 45.93 -3.16
N ARG A 252 31.18 46.09 -1.83
CA ARG A 252 30.88 47.35 -1.14
C ARG A 252 32.05 47.82 -0.29
#